data_AF-A0A8E0QJ81-F1
#
_entry.id   AF-A0A8E0QJ81-F1
#
_cell.length_a   1.000
_cell.length_b   1.000
_cell.length_c   1.000
_cell.angle_alpha   90.00
_cell.angle_beta   90.00
_cell.angle_gamma   90.00
#
_symmetry.space_group_name_H-M   'P 1'
#
loop_
_entity.id
_entity.type
_entity.pdbx_description
1 polymer ?
#
loop_
_entity_poly.entity_id
_entity_poly.type
_entity_poly.pdbx_seq_one_letter_code
_entity_poly.pdbx_strand_id
1 'polypeptide(L)'
;MKSAPEPATIHDVDEDDNILLHSKRSATRVTKATSMSPPRSQSTINSRPSQKCIFGKSICRGPIENMVKEYSPNRDNPLTIFTRSQDQSRERNEIPGYRFRKVFFTDETEILHPDATYDRGRYVRLTAFIAEREKTHPDPRIYVEQRVYQGSREMIMIHELFFGGMIQVGVEYVFTACGDEDIHLGKRDLRLTIKALQQDIFDDYMHRAKYYGYDRKDTVFVSQYSLLHGLTYTIRKLGSRQEYPYSVFLEADDLRTILDAKRKMRSAIGAVPAEGIELLKLRFPGYGEYTEDKMDRGDLDLRIVYKL
;
A
#
# COMPACT_ATOMS: atom_id res chain seq x y z
N MET A 1 -46.09 34.05 51.14
CA MET A 1 -45.45 32.72 51.10
C MET A 1 -45.00 32.47 49.66
N LYS A 2 -43.69 32.33 49.41
CA LYS A 2 -43.17 31.94 48.09
C LYS A 2 -42.62 30.53 48.24
N SER A 3 -43.17 29.58 47.48
CA SER A 3 -42.70 28.19 47.42
C SER A 3 -41.29 28.14 46.84
N ALA A 4 -40.45 27.26 47.39
CA ALA A 4 -39.15 26.96 46.81
C ALA A 4 -39.33 26.16 45.50
N PRO A 5 -38.52 26.42 44.46
CA PRO A 5 -38.59 25.66 43.22
C PRO A 5 -38.02 24.26 43.41
N GLU A 6 -38.71 23.25 42.86
CA GLU A 6 -38.27 21.85 42.85
C GLU A 6 -37.34 21.56 41.65
N PRO A 7 -36.42 20.59 41.79
CA PRO A 7 -35.47 20.24 40.75
C PRO A 7 -36.13 19.52 39.57
N ALA A 8 -35.72 19.88 38.34
CA ALA A 8 -36.11 19.16 37.14
C ALA A 8 -35.33 17.83 37.04
N THR A 9 -36.06 16.75 36.78
CA THR A 9 -35.51 15.40 36.60
C THR A 9 -35.63 15.03 35.12
N ILE A 10 -34.55 14.56 34.52
CA ILE A 10 -34.55 14.09 33.12
C ILE A 10 -34.22 12.60 33.15
N HIS A 11 -34.96 11.83 32.34
CA HIS A 11 -34.74 10.41 32.11
C HIS A 11 -34.26 10.22 30.67
N ASP A 12 -33.18 9.46 30.48
CA ASP A 12 -32.76 9.05 29.14
C ASP A 12 -33.71 7.93 28.65
N VAL A 13 -34.17 8.08 27.41
CA VAL A 13 -35.03 7.13 26.70
C VAL A 13 -34.27 6.47 25.54
N ASP A 14 -34.68 5.27 25.13
CA ASP A 14 -34.16 4.59 23.95
C ASP A 14 -34.82 5.06 22.64
N GLU A 15 -34.47 4.45 21.50
CA GLU A 15 -34.97 4.80 20.17
C GLU A 15 -36.49 4.60 20.01
N ASP A 16 -37.13 3.86 20.93
CA ASP A 16 -38.58 3.60 20.99
C ASP A 16 -39.27 4.38 22.14
N ASP A 17 -38.63 5.44 22.65
CA ASP A 17 -39.09 6.30 23.74
C ASP A 17 -39.31 5.60 25.11
N ASN A 18 -38.70 4.43 25.33
CA ASN A 18 -38.79 3.74 26.61
C ASN A 18 -37.72 4.23 27.60
N ILE A 19 -38.11 4.44 28.86
CA ILE A 19 -37.21 4.90 29.93
C ILE A 19 -36.17 3.82 30.23
N LEU A 20 -34.90 4.16 30.04
CA LEU A 20 -33.79 3.29 30.38
C LEU A 20 -33.67 3.17 31.91
N LEU A 21 -33.81 1.96 32.43
CA LEU A 21 -33.66 1.68 33.87
C LEU A 21 -32.25 2.07 34.34
N HIS A 22 -32.17 2.88 35.41
CA HIS A 22 -30.99 3.48 36.04
C HIS A 22 -30.41 4.78 35.44
N SER A 23 -31.09 5.45 34.50
CA SER A 23 -30.61 6.71 33.87
C SER A 23 -30.95 8.03 34.62
N LYS A 24 -31.27 7.98 35.93
CA LYS A 24 -31.72 9.18 36.64
C LYS A 24 -30.57 10.18 36.84
N ARG A 25 -30.58 11.30 36.09
CA ARG A 25 -29.71 12.46 36.32
C ARG A 25 -30.54 13.64 36.83
N SER A 26 -30.14 14.22 37.95
CA SER A 26 -30.80 15.38 38.56
C SER A 26 -29.79 16.53 38.67
N ALA A 27 -30.16 17.70 38.17
CA ALA A 27 -29.31 18.88 38.21
C ALA A 27 -29.68 19.75 39.42
N THR A 28 -28.81 19.80 40.43
CA THR A 28 -28.90 20.80 41.51
C THR A 28 -28.02 22.01 41.22
N ARG A 29 -28.53 23.20 41.52
CA ARG A 29 -27.87 24.49 41.25
C ARG A 29 -26.49 24.59 41.91
N VAL A 30 -25.52 25.10 41.16
CA VAL A 30 -24.16 25.45 41.63
C VAL A 30 -24.22 26.64 42.59
N THR A 31 -23.86 26.43 43.86
CA THR A 31 -23.62 27.51 44.83
C THR A 31 -22.16 27.97 44.73
N LYS A 32 -21.93 29.29 44.60
CA LYS A 32 -20.59 29.89 44.76
C LYS A 32 -20.11 29.66 46.19
N ALA A 33 -19.07 28.85 46.37
CA ALA A 33 -18.40 28.68 47.65
C ALA A 33 -17.03 29.37 47.63
N THR A 34 -16.75 30.10 48.70
CA THR A 34 -15.52 30.81 49.00
C THR A 34 -14.38 29.84 49.31
N SER A 35 -13.19 30.19 48.82
CA SER A 35 -11.89 29.52 49.00
C SER A 35 -11.61 29.02 50.43
N MET A 36 -11.33 27.71 50.56
CA MET A 36 -10.33 27.12 51.46
C MET A 36 -9.98 25.72 50.91
N SER A 37 -8.72 25.52 50.53
CA SER A 37 -8.22 24.31 49.85
C SER A 37 -7.72 23.25 50.84
N PRO A 38 -8.15 21.98 50.71
CA PRO A 38 -7.31 20.82 50.98
C PRO A 38 -7.00 20.06 49.67
N PRO A 39 -5.94 19.23 49.63
CA PRO A 39 -5.41 18.69 48.38
C PRO A 39 -6.44 17.77 47.70
N ARG A 40 -6.70 18.02 46.42
CA ARG A 40 -7.52 17.15 45.57
C ARG A 40 -6.91 15.75 45.56
N SER A 41 -7.59 14.81 46.21
CA SER A 41 -7.52 13.40 45.83
C SER A 41 -7.87 13.33 44.34
N GLN A 42 -6.90 12.91 43.53
CA GLN A 42 -7.11 12.60 42.13
C GLN A 42 -8.20 11.51 42.08
N SER A 43 -9.38 11.88 41.58
CA SER A 43 -10.35 10.89 41.16
C SER A 43 -9.67 10.08 40.05
N THR A 44 -9.36 8.82 40.34
CA THR A 44 -9.03 7.80 39.37
C THR A 44 -10.21 7.66 38.42
N ILE A 45 -10.23 8.52 37.39
CA ILE A 45 -10.74 8.12 36.08
C ILE A 45 -9.98 6.83 35.80
N ASN A 46 -10.69 5.72 35.60
CA ASN A 46 -10.13 4.48 35.10
C ASN A 46 -9.55 4.77 33.70
N SER A 47 -8.39 5.40 33.66
CA SER A 47 -7.51 5.35 32.50
C SER A 47 -7.15 3.89 32.39
N ARG A 48 -7.61 3.25 31.32
CA ARG A 48 -6.93 2.06 30.80
C ARG A 48 -5.42 2.35 30.88
N PRO A 49 -4.59 1.43 31.36
CA PRO A 49 -3.15 1.67 31.47
C PRO A 49 -2.70 2.21 30.12
N SER A 50 -2.08 3.40 30.12
CA SER A 50 -1.61 4.01 28.89
C SER A 50 -0.74 2.97 28.20
N GLN A 51 -1.21 2.39 27.09
CA GLN A 51 -0.35 1.56 26.26
C GLN A 51 0.87 2.42 25.99
N LYS A 52 2.05 1.93 26.37
CA LYS A 52 3.32 2.62 26.11
C LYS A 52 3.40 2.84 24.61
N CYS A 53 3.13 4.06 24.15
CA CYS A 53 3.27 4.45 22.76
C CYS A 53 4.64 5.09 22.60
N ILE A 54 5.42 4.63 21.63
CA ILE A 54 6.74 5.19 21.32
C ILE A 54 6.59 6.19 20.18
N PHE A 55 7.01 7.43 20.39
CA PHE A 55 7.06 8.42 19.31
C PHE A 55 8.34 8.22 18.50
N GLY A 56 8.18 7.75 17.27
CA GLY A 56 9.27 7.54 16.34
C GLY A 56 9.62 8.81 15.56
N LYS A 57 10.77 8.80 14.88
CA LYS A 57 11.17 9.86 13.95
C LYS A 57 11.01 9.37 12.52
N SER A 58 10.77 10.28 11.58
CA SER A 58 10.70 9.94 10.17
C SER A 58 11.43 10.96 9.30
N ILE A 59 11.91 10.51 8.14
CA ILE A 59 12.45 11.37 7.09
C ILE A 59 11.58 11.16 5.85
N CYS A 60 11.01 12.24 5.32
CA CYS A 60 10.34 12.20 4.02
C CYS A 60 11.42 12.10 2.93
N ARG A 61 11.43 10.99 2.19
CA ARG A 61 12.35 10.71 1.09
C ARG A 61 11.84 11.23 -0.26
N GLY A 62 10.72 11.94 -0.25
CA GLY A 62 10.13 12.52 -1.46
C GLY A 62 9.20 11.53 -2.19
N PRO A 63 8.88 11.82 -3.47
CA PRO A 63 8.10 10.92 -4.31
C PRO A 63 8.71 9.53 -4.41
N ILE A 64 7.87 8.51 -4.60
CA ILE A 64 8.30 7.11 -4.71
C ILE A 64 9.41 6.90 -5.75
N GLU A 65 9.31 7.58 -6.89
CA GLU A 65 10.32 7.51 -7.95
C GLU A 65 11.71 7.88 -7.43
N ASN A 66 11.84 8.98 -6.68
CA ASN A 66 13.12 9.44 -6.15
C ASN A 66 13.71 8.43 -5.16
N MET A 67 12.88 7.94 -4.24
CA MET A 67 13.31 6.98 -3.23
C MET A 67 13.77 5.66 -3.87
N VAL A 68 12.96 5.10 -4.78
CA VAL A 68 13.29 3.85 -5.46
C VAL A 68 14.58 4.00 -6.27
N LYS A 69 14.77 5.13 -6.97
CA LYS A 69 15.98 5.41 -7.74
C LYS A 69 17.26 5.41 -6.90
N GLU A 70 17.18 5.98 -5.70
CA GLU A 70 18.32 6.12 -4.79
C GLU A 70 18.63 4.83 -4.04
N TYR A 71 17.60 4.10 -3.58
CA TYR A 71 17.77 3.02 -2.60
C TYR A 71 17.60 1.60 -3.14
N SER A 72 17.04 1.40 -4.34
CA SER A 72 16.87 0.07 -4.93
C SER A 72 18.11 -0.56 -5.58
N PRO A 73 19.06 0.19 -6.19
CA PRO A 73 20.19 -0.43 -6.86
C PRO A 73 21.11 -1.23 -5.92
N ASN A 74 21.70 -2.32 -6.44
CA ASN A 74 22.75 -3.12 -5.77
C ASN A 74 22.37 -3.72 -4.41
N ARG A 75 21.10 -4.04 -4.17
CA ARG A 75 20.67 -4.73 -2.95
C ARG A 75 20.64 -6.24 -3.13
N ASP A 76 20.88 -6.97 -2.05
CA ASP A 76 20.68 -8.43 -1.99
C ASP A 76 19.21 -8.83 -1.89
N ASN A 77 18.33 -7.88 -1.49
CA ASN A 77 16.90 -8.08 -1.36
C ASN A 77 16.14 -6.90 -1.98
N PRO A 78 14.94 -7.14 -2.56
CA PRO A 78 14.08 -6.07 -3.06
C PRO A 78 13.83 -4.99 -2.00
N LEU A 79 13.92 -3.73 -2.40
CA LEU A 79 13.48 -2.61 -1.57
C LEU A 79 11.99 -2.81 -1.22
N THR A 80 11.66 -2.78 0.07
CA THR A 80 10.30 -3.06 0.58
C THR A 80 9.63 -1.77 1.00
N ILE A 81 8.47 -1.47 0.42
CA ILE A 81 7.64 -0.31 0.77
C ILE A 81 6.29 -0.82 1.29
N PHE A 82 5.92 -0.37 2.48
CA PHE A 82 4.64 -0.69 3.10
C PHE A 82 3.61 0.36 2.68
N THR A 83 2.47 -0.07 2.15
CA THR A 83 1.43 0.83 1.63
C THR A 83 0.04 0.42 2.08
N ARG A 84 -0.82 1.42 2.24
CA ARG A 84 -2.27 1.26 2.45
C ARG A 84 -3.10 1.51 1.19
N SER A 85 -2.44 1.84 0.07
CA SER A 85 -3.15 2.01 -1.20
C SER A 85 -3.87 0.71 -1.57
N GLN A 86 -5.00 0.82 -2.27
CA GLN A 86 -5.65 -0.33 -2.87
C GLN A 86 -5.25 -0.51 -4.34
N ASP A 87 -4.53 0.48 -4.90
CA ASP A 87 -4.13 0.48 -6.29
C ASP A 87 -2.79 -0.25 -6.47
N GLN A 88 -2.88 -1.45 -7.03
CA GLN A 88 -1.74 -2.31 -7.36
C GLN A 88 -1.36 -2.24 -8.85
N SER A 89 -1.92 -1.27 -9.59
CA SER A 89 -1.70 -1.12 -11.03
C SER A 89 -0.25 -0.77 -11.34
N ARG A 90 0.20 -1.13 -12.54
CA ARG A 90 1.56 -0.79 -12.99
C ARG A 90 1.69 0.67 -13.36
N GLU A 91 0.62 1.22 -13.90
CA GLU A 91 0.53 2.58 -14.38
C GLU A 91 0.81 3.60 -13.27
N ARG A 92 0.36 3.32 -12.04
CA ARG A 92 0.59 4.18 -10.87
C ARG A 92 1.90 3.87 -10.15
N ASN A 93 2.35 2.63 -10.17
CA ASN A 93 3.39 2.16 -9.24
C ASN A 93 4.72 1.81 -9.92
N GLU A 94 4.74 1.36 -11.17
CA GLU A 94 5.98 0.91 -11.84
C GLU A 94 6.90 2.10 -12.11
N ILE A 95 8.16 1.98 -11.68
CA ILE A 95 9.21 2.97 -11.96
C ILE A 95 10.14 2.38 -13.02
N PRO A 96 10.20 2.94 -14.24
CA PRO A 96 10.98 2.36 -15.34
C PRO A 96 12.45 2.15 -14.97
N GLY A 97 12.92 0.91 -15.09
CA GLY A 97 14.32 0.53 -14.85
C GLY A 97 14.67 0.26 -13.39
N TYR A 98 13.70 0.34 -12.46
CA TYR A 98 13.98 0.11 -11.04
C TYR A 98 13.07 -0.96 -10.45
N ARG A 99 13.65 -1.72 -9.53
CA ARG A 99 13.06 -2.92 -8.93
C ARG A 99 12.78 -2.73 -7.47
N PHE A 100 11.58 -3.08 -7.03
CA PHE A 100 11.18 -3.00 -5.63
C PHE A 100 9.87 -3.79 -5.43
N ARG A 101 9.47 -3.96 -4.17
CA ARG A 101 8.19 -4.56 -3.82
C ARG A 101 7.36 -3.65 -2.92
N LYS A 102 6.05 -3.73 -3.08
CA LYS A 102 5.08 -3.13 -2.17
C LYS A 102 4.32 -4.18 -1.41
N VAL A 103 4.17 -3.94 -0.12
CA VAL A 103 3.37 -4.75 0.79
C VAL A 103 2.09 -3.98 1.08
N PHE A 104 0.99 -4.48 0.55
CA PHE A 104 -0.32 -3.83 0.60
C PHE A 104 -1.07 -4.27 1.86
N PHE A 105 -1.51 -3.31 2.66
CA PHE A 105 -2.33 -3.58 3.84
C PHE A 105 -3.78 -3.26 3.60
N THR A 106 -4.61 -4.24 3.89
CA THR A 106 -6.00 -4.05 4.28
C THR A 106 -6.04 -4.17 5.80
N ASP A 107 -5.94 -3.05 6.51
CA ASP A 107 -6.03 -3.10 7.97
C ASP A 107 -7.51 -3.32 8.35
N GLU A 108 -7.92 -4.59 8.44
CA GLU A 108 -9.26 -5.00 8.91
C GLU A 108 -9.52 -4.53 10.35
N THR A 109 -8.47 -4.06 11.06
CA THR A 109 -8.60 -3.46 12.39
C THR A 109 -9.40 -2.16 12.41
N GLU A 110 -9.69 -1.55 11.26
CA GLU A 110 -10.71 -0.49 11.17
C GLU A 110 -12.12 -1.00 11.56
N ILE A 111 -12.40 -2.29 11.38
CA ILE A 111 -13.67 -2.94 11.74
C ILE A 111 -13.73 -3.27 13.24
N LEU A 112 -12.60 -3.58 13.88
CA LEU A 112 -12.55 -4.05 15.26
C LEU A 112 -12.68 -2.94 16.33
N HIS A 113 -12.54 -1.68 15.94
CA HIS A 113 -12.70 -0.53 16.85
C HIS A 113 -13.67 0.53 16.28
N PRO A 114 -14.98 0.23 16.20
CA PRO A 114 -16.00 1.11 15.63
C PRO A 114 -16.18 2.42 16.41
N ASP A 115 -15.94 2.41 17.74
CA ASP A 115 -16.27 3.52 18.63
C ASP A 115 -15.19 4.61 18.73
N ALA A 116 -14.08 4.47 18.01
CA ALA A 116 -12.92 5.37 18.09
C ALA A 116 -12.97 6.50 17.04
N THR A 117 -14.09 7.22 16.96
CA THR A 117 -14.32 8.29 15.95
C THR A 117 -13.23 9.37 16.00
N TYR A 118 -12.72 9.70 17.19
CA TYR A 118 -11.64 10.68 17.39
C TYR A 118 -10.26 10.17 16.93
N ASP A 119 -10.02 8.87 17.06
CA ASP A 119 -8.74 8.23 16.72
C ASP A 119 -8.63 8.03 15.20
N ARG A 120 -9.76 7.81 14.50
CA ARG A 120 -9.85 7.68 13.03
C ARG A 120 -9.56 8.97 12.28
N GLY A 121 -9.91 10.13 12.85
CA GLY A 121 -9.63 11.42 12.25
C GLY A 121 -8.16 11.81 12.30
N ARG A 122 -7.42 11.34 13.32
CA ARG A 122 -6.03 11.75 13.57
C ARG A 122 -5.00 10.71 13.14
N TYR A 123 -5.31 9.42 13.25
CA TYR A 123 -4.34 8.35 13.05
C TYR A 123 -4.72 7.42 11.90
N VAL A 124 -3.71 7.09 11.10
CA VAL A 124 -3.73 5.99 10.14
C VAL A 124 -3.02 4.81 10.80
N ARG A 125 -3.69 3.66 10.88
CA ARG A 125 -3.12 2.45 11.47
C ARG A 125 -2.46 1.58 10.40
N LEU A 126 -1.34 0.95 10.76
CA LEU A 126 -0.63 -0.03 9.94
C LEU A 126 -0.01 -1.09 10.86
N THR A 127 -0.10 -2.36 10.48
CA THR A 127 0.65 -3.44 11.14
C THR A 127 1.74 -3.96 10.21
N ALA A 128 3.00 -3.66 10.47
CA ALA A 128 4.11 -4.23 9.70
C ALA A 128 4.57 -5.56 10.30
N PHE A 129 4.88 -6.51 9.43
CA PHE A 129 5.49 -7.78 9.83
C PHE A 129 6.97 -7.77 9.43
N ILE A 130 7.83 -8.23 10.33
CA ILE A 130 9.26 -8.43 10.11
C ILE A 130 9.61 -9.90 10.36
N ALA A 131 10.74 -10.36 9.82
CA ALA A 131 11.24 -11.68 10.18
C ALA A 131 11.75 -11.69 11.63
N GLU A 132 11.61 -12.81 12.34
CA GLU A 132 12.06 -12.96 13.74
C GLU A 132 13.53 -12.56 13.94
N ARG A 133 14.38 -12.91 12.96
CA ARG A 133 15.82 -12.55 12.93
C ARG A 133 16.09 -11.04 12.86
N GLU A 134 15.13 -10.24 12.41
CA GLU A 134 15.27 -8.78 12.28
C GLU A 134 14.94 -8.03 13.57
N LYS A 135 14.36 -8.70 14.58
CA LYS A 135 14.07 -8.08 15.89
C LYS A 135 15.30 -7.45 16.54
N THR A 136 16.43 -8.12 16.41
CA THR A 136 17.71 -7.72 17.02
C THR A 136 18.53 -6.83 16.11
N HIS A 137 18.03 -6.47 14.92
CA HIS A 137 18.75 -5.57 14.02
C HIS A 137 18.84 -4.18 14.68
N PRO A 138 20.04 -3.59 14.77
CA PRO A 138 20.17 -2.22 15.23
C PRO A 138 19.64 -1.28 14.15
N ASP A 139 18.50 -0.63 14.40
CA ASP A 139 17.86 0.37 13.54
C ASP A 139 17.43 -0.14 12.14
N PRO A 140 16.41 -1.01 12.08
CA PRO A 140 15.86 -1.47 10.82
C PRO A 140 15.14 -0.34 10.08
N ARG A 141 15.47 -0.19 8.80
CA ARG A 141 14.86 0.83 7.93
C ARG A 141 13.54 0.32 7.39
N ILE A 142 12.45 0.95 7.83
CA ILE A 142 11.10 0.66 7.33
C ILE A 142 10.65 1.85 6.47
N TYR A 143 10.24 1.56 5.24
CA TYR A 143 9.72 2.57 4.33
C TYR A 143 8.20 2.44 4.22
N VAL A 144 7.50 3.54 4.41
CA VAL A 144 6.03 3.59 4.29
C VAL A 144 5.63 4.59 3.23
N GLU A 145 4.59 4.24 2.49
CA GLU A 145 3.91 5.11 1.55
C GLU A 145 2.91 6.01 2.26
N GLN A 146 2.90 7.28 1.89
CA GLN A 146 1.91 8.27 2.29
C GLN A 146 1.30 8.89 1.03
N ARG A 147 -0.03 8.87 0.94
CA ARG A 147 -0.79 9.69 -0.01
C ARG A 147 -0.91 11.11 0.53
N VAL A 148 -0.54 12.11 -0.27
CA VAL A 148 -0.69 13.54 0.05
C VAL A 148 -1.36 14.28 -1.10
N TYR A 149 -1.90 15.46 -0.85
CA TYR A 149 -2.51 16.32 -1.86
C TYR A 149 -1.69 17.60 -2.05
N GLN A 150 -1.26 17.86 -3.29
CA GLN A 150 -0.67 19.13 -3.69
C GLN A 150 -1.65 19.87 -4.61
N GLY A 151 -2.41 20.80 -4.02
CA GLY A 151 -3.56 21.39 -4.70
C GLY A 151 -4.64 20.32 -4.94
N SER A 152 -5.04 20.12 -6.19
CA SER A 152 -6.00 19.08 -6.58
C SER A 152 -5.37 17.76 -7.02
N ARG A 153 -4.03 17.65 -6.99
CA ARG A 153 -3.32 16.45 -7.44
C ARG A 153 -2.90 15.60 -6.26
N GLU A 154 -3.25 14.32 -6.34
CA GLU A 154 -2.72 13.30 -5.44
C GLU A 154 -1.24 13.04 -5.77
N MET A 155 -0.41 12.95 -4.73
CA MET A 155 0.98 12.50 -4.84
C MET A 155 1.27 11.41 -3.84
N ILE A 156 2.23 10.56 -4.18
CA ILE A 156 2.72 9.47 -3.34
C ILE A 156 4.09 9.86 -2.80
N MET A 157 4.20 10.00 -1.48
CA MET A 157 5.44 10.30 -0.78
C MET A 157 5.90 9.08 -0.01
N ILE A 158 7.21 8.87 0.10
CA ILE A 158 7.77 7.78 0.90
C ILE A 158 8.44 8.35 2.14
N HIS A 159 8.14 7.75 3.29
CA HIS A 159 8.78 8.06 4.56
C HIS A 159 9.66 6.90 5.00
N GLU A 160 10.90 7.20 5.39
CA GLU A 160 11.74 6.28 6.13
C GLU A 160 11.49 6.49 7.63
N LEU A 161 11.21 5.40 8.33
CA LEU A 161 10.89 5.38 9.76
C LEU A 161 12.11 4.97 10.57
N PHE A 162 12.39 5.73 11.64
CA PHE A 162 13.50 5.52 12.56
C PHE A 162 12.97 5.15 13.94
N PHE A 163 13.45 4.02 14.47
CA PHE A 163 13.03 3.46 15.74
C PHE A 163 13.98 3.84 16.89
N GLY A 164 15.15 4.39 16.57
CA GLY A 164 16.13 4.85 17.57
C GLY A 164 16.85 3.72 18.29
N GLY A 165 16.88 2.52 17.69
CA GLY A 165 17.44 1.31 18.28
C GLY A 165 16.82 0.04 17.68
N MET A 166 16.81 -1.04 18.45
CA MET A 166 16.09 -2.26 18.08
C MET A 166 14.57 -2.04 18.12
N ILE A 167 13.83 -2.69 17.23
CA ILE A 167 12.37 -2.66 17.26
C ILE A 167 11.86 -3.37 18.52
N GLN A 168 10.91 -2.72 19.21
CA GLN A 168 10.10 -3.33 20.25
C GLN A 168 8.82 -3.88 19.63
N VAL A 169 8.78 -5.20 19.45
CA VAL A 169 7.64 -5.90 18.85
C VAL A 169 6.43 -5.89 19.80
N GLY A 170 5.23 -5.76 19.25
CA GLY A 170 3.98 -5.71 20.01
C GLY A 170 3.70 -4.37 20.70
N VAL A 171 4.52 -3.35 20.43
CA VAL A 171 4.34 -1.97 20.92
C VAL A 171 3.84 -1.08 19.77
N GLU A 172 3.02 -0.08 20.11
CA GLU A 172 2.57 0.93 19.15
C GLU A 172 3.61 2.04 19.01
N TYR A 173 3.98 2.34 17.77
CA TYR A 173 4.79 3.48 17.39
C TYR A 173 3.93 4.55 16.74
N VAL A 174 4.16 5.82 17.06
CA VAL A 174 3.50 6.95 16.39
C VAL A 174 4.53 7.79 15.65
N PHE A 175 4.31 7.98 14.36
CA PHE A 175 5.09 8.83 13.47
C PHE A 175 4.22 9.97 12.99
N THR A 176 4.57 11.19 13.40
CA THR A 176 3.76 12.37 13.13
C THR A 176 3.75 12.72 11.65
N ALA A 177 2.56 13.07 11.12
CA ALA A 177 2.37 13.46 9.72
C ALA A 177 2.86 12.44 8.67
N CYS A 178 2.89 11.15 9.01
CA CYS A 178 3.26 10.04 8.10
C CYS A 178 2.07 9.19 7.64
N GLY A 179 0.85 9.47 8.10
CA GLY A 179 -0.37 8.82 7.65
C GLY A 179 -0.96 9.53 6.43
N ASP A 180 -1.70 8.79 5.61
CA ASP A 180 -2.39 9.34 4.43
C ASP A 180 -3.19 10.60 4.76
N GLU A 181 -2.97 11.63 3.94
CA GLU A 181 -3.69 12.88 3.99
C GLU A 181 -5.17 12.67 3.66
N ASP A 182 -6.00 13.29 4.48
CA ASP A 182 -7.43 13.44 4.25
C ASP A 182 -7.69 14.85 3.72
N ILE A 183 -8.59 14.97 2.73
CA ILE A 183 -8.84 16.24 2.07
C ILE A 183 -9.46 17.30 3.00
N HIS A 184 -10.10 16.89 4.09
CA HIS A 184 -10.74 17.76 5.06
C HIS A 184 -9.94 17.89 6.36
N LEU A 185 -9.27 16.83 6.79
CA LEU A 185 -8.54 16.79 8.06
C LEU A 185 -7.04 17.09 7.91
N GLY A 186 -6.53 17.13 6.68
CA GLY A 186 -5.12 17.31 6.39
C GLY A 186 -4.29 16.05 6.71
N LYS A 187 -2.99 16.25 6.94
CA LYS A 187 -2.05 15.16 7.17
C LYS A 187 -2.31 14.48 8.52
N ARG A 188 -2.44 13.16 8.49
CA ARG A 188 -2.64 12.33 9.67
C ARG A 188 -1.34 11.74 10.18
N ASP A 189 -1.34 11.32 11.44
CA ASP A 189 -0.22 10.60 12.04
C ASP A 189 -0.30 9.12 11.69
N LEU A 190 0.83 8.44 11.55
CA LEU A 190 0.88 6.99 11.36
C LEU A 190 1.05 6.31 12.72
N ARG A 191 0.13 5.41 13.08
CA ARG A 191 0.26 4.49 14.21
C ARG A 191 0.63 3.11 13.70
N LEU A 192 1.88 2.73 13.93
CA LEU A 192 2.49 1.50 13.45
C LEU A 192 2.60 0.47 14.58
N THR A 193 2.07 -0.73 14.37
CA THR A 193 2.39 -1.90 15.21
C THR A 193 3.34 -2.82 14.45
N ILE A 194 4.42 -3.26 15.08
CA ILE A 194 5.32 -4.23 14.46
C ILE A 194 5.12 -5.59 15.12
N LYS A 195 4.87 -6.60 14.28
CA LYS A 195 4.82 -8.00 14.66
C LYS A 195 6.00 -8.72 14.00
N ALA A 196 6.50 -9.74 14.66
CA ALA A 196 7.52 -10.59 14.07
C ALA A 196 6.96 -11.97 13.80
N LEU A 197 7.41 -12.55 12.71
CA LEU A 197 6.98 -13.85 12.23
C LEU A 197 8.18 -14.79 12.14
N GLN A 198 7.94 -16.08 12.37
CA GLN A 198 8.89 -17.13 12.01
C GLN A 198 9.19 -17.06 10.52
N GLN A 199 10.39 -17.49 10.11
CA GLN A 199 10.91 -17.22 8.77
C GLN A 199 10.00 -17.80 7.66
N ASP A 200 9.54 -19.02 7.83
CA ASP A 200 8.58 -19.69 6.94
C ASP A 200 7.28 -18.90 6.77
N ILE A 201 6.68 -18.45 7.89
CA ILE A 201 5.45 -17.65 7.88
C ILE A 201 5.70 -16.27 7.26
N PHE A 202 6.87 -15.68 7.53
CA PHE A 202 7.28 -14.41 6.95
C PHE A 202 7.44 -14.52 5.45
N ASP A 203 8.07 -15.59 4.96
CA ASP A 203 8.26 -15.84 3.54
C ASP A 203 6.89 -15.98 2.85
N ASP A 204 5.98 -16.79 3.39
CA ASP A 204 4.59 -16.91 2.90
C ASP A 204 3.86 -15.55 2.89
N TYR A 205 4.07 -14.74 3.91
CA TYR A 205 3.54 -13.38 3.95
C TYR A 205 4.11 -12.52 2.81
N MET A 206 5.42 -12.60 2.56
CA MET A 206 6.09 -11.82 1.52
C MET A 206 5.74 -12.27 0.10
N HIS A 207 5.36 -13.53 -0.13
CA HIS A 207 4.82 -13.99 -1.42
C HIS A 207 3.54 -13.25 -1.85
N ARG A 208 2.83 -12.59 -0.91
CA ARG A 208 1.65 -11.76 -1.22
C ARG A 208 1.99 -10.32 -1.58
N ALA A 209 3.26 -9.92 -1.47
CA ALA A 209 3.70 -8.59 -1.90
C ALA A 209 3.59 -8.46 -3.43
N LYS A 210 3.45 -7.23 -3.92
CA LYS A 210 3.54 -6.96 -5.36
C LYS A 210 4.94 -6.52 -5.71
N TYR A 211 5.51 -7.18 -6.70
CA TYR A 211 6.84 -6.88 -7.22
C TYR A 211 6.74 -6.04 -8.51
N TYR A 212 7.53 -4.97 -8.59
CA TYR A 212 7.57 -4.04 -9.72
C TYR A 212 8.98 -3.98 -10.31
N GLY A 213 9.05 -3.82 -11.64
CA GLY A 213 10.33 -3.71 -12.36
C GLY A 213 11.02 -5.03 -12.72
N TYR A 214 10.40 -6.17 -12.41
CA TYR A 214 10.91 -7.52 -12.75
C TYR A 214 10.35 -8.07 -14.06
N ASP A 215 9.40 -7.36 -14.65
CA ASP A 215 8.79 -7.72 -15.91
C ASP A 215 9.71 -7.47 -17.09
N ARG A 216 9.73 -8.42 -18.02
CA ARG A 216 10.46 -8.32 -19.26
C ARG A 216 9.52 -7.87 -20.37
N LYS A 217 9.96 -6.92 -21.16
CA LYS A 217 9.25 -6.46 -22.35
C LYS A 217 10.06 -6.87 -23.57
N ASP A 218 9.43 -7.58 -24.49
CA ASP A 218 10.05 -8.05 -25.72
C ASP A 218 9.15 -7.73 -26.92
N THR A 219 9.75 -7.47 -28.08
CA THR A 219 9.02 -7.10 -29.28
C THR A 219 9.55 -7.86 -30.48
N VAL A 220 8.64 -8.56 -31.15
CA VAL A 220 8.91 -9.37 -32.33
C VAL A 220 8.33 -8.67 -33.54
N PHE A 221 9.17 -8.48 -34.56
CA PHE A 221 8.74 -7.88 -35.80
C PHE A 221 8.35 -8.95 -36.82
N VAL A 222 7.13 -8.84 -37.34
CA VAL A 222 6.61 -9.71 -38.40
C VAL A 222 7.03 -9.11 -39.75
N SER A 223 7.71 -9.92 -40.54
CA SER A 223 8.14 -9.59 -41.90
C SER A 223 7.17 -10.17 -42.94
N GLN A 224 7.32 -9.79 -44.22
CA GLN A 224 6.60 -10.45 -45.30
C GLN A 224 6.89 -11.96 -45.36
N TYR A 225 8.12 -12.38 -45.06
CA TYR A 225 8.46 -13.80 -44.98
C TYR A 225 7.65 -14.52 -43.89
N SER A 226 7.51 -13.91 -42.72
CA SER A 226 6.72 -14.45 -41.61
C SER A 226 5.24 -14.58 -41.94
N LEU A 227 4.70 -13.70 -42.81
CA LEU A 227 3.31 -13.82 -43.29
C LEU A 227 3.09 -15.00 -44.24
N LEU A 228 4.15 -15.45 -44.93
CA LEU A 228 4.09 -16.56 -45.87
C LEU A 228 4.36 -17.90 -45.19
N HIS A 229 5.27 -17.93 -44.23
CA HIS A 229 5.79 -19.18 -43.63
C HIS A 229 5.45 -19.37 -42.15
N GLY A 230 4.79 -18.40 -41.53
CA GLY A 230 4.56 -18.37 -40.09
C GLY A 230 5.72 -17.74 -39.34
N LEU A 231 5.52 -17.55 -38.04
CA LEU A 231 6.50 -16.98 -37.12
C LEU A 231 6.90 -18.02 -36.08
N THR A 232 8.20 -18.30 -36.01
CA THR A 232 8.80 -19.00 -34.87
C THR A 232 9.74 -18.04 -34.17
N TYR A 233 9.41 -17.67 -32.94
CA TYR A 233 10.21 -16.76 -32.13
C TYR A 233 10.74 -17.45 -30.89
N THR A 234 12.07 -17.57 -30.79
CA THR A 234 12.73 -18.09 -29.59
C THR A 234 12.97 -16.95 -28.61
N ILE A 235 12.34 -17.02 -27.44
CA ILE A 235 12.48 -16.03 -26.38
C ILE A 235 13.91 -16.12 -25.82
N ARG A 236 14.68 -15.04 -25.98
CA ARG A 236 16.04 -14.95 -25.43
C ARG A 236 15.94 -14.82 -23.90
N LYS A 237 16.55 -15.72 -23.13
CA LYS A 237 16.76 -15.53 -21.67
C LYS A 237 18.09 -14.81 -21.43
N LEU A 238 18.08 -13.77 -20.59
CA LEU A 238 19.29 -13.23 -19.98
C LEU A 238 19.58 -14.05 -18.70
N GLY A 239 20.78 -14.62 -18.58
CA GLY A 239 21.37 -14.92 -17.27
C GLY A 239 21.18 -16.32 -16.64
N SER A 240 20.77 -17.38 -17.35
CA SER A 240 20.87 -18.75 -16.80
C SER A 240 21.27 -19.78 -17.86
N ARG A 241 22.31 -20.57 -17.55
CA ARG A 241 22.93 -21.57 -18.46
C ARG A 241 22.16 -22.90 -18.55
N GLN A 242 21.00 -23.02 -17.89
CA GLN A 242 20.39 -24.30 -17.55
C GLN A 242 18.89 -24.44 -17.86
N GLU A 243 18.26 -23.48 -18.54
CA GLU A 243 16.84 -23.57 -18.88
C GLU A 243 16.63 -23.64 -20.39
N TYR A 244 15.74 -24.54 -20.81
CA TYR A 244 15.40 -24.75 -22.22
C TYR A 244 14.78 -23.48 -22.83
N PRO A 245 15.15 -23.12 -24.07
CA PRO A 245 14.55 -21.99 -24.76
C PRO A 245 13.06 -22.26 -25.00
N TYR A 246 12.22 -21.29 -24.67
CA TYR A 246 10.81 -21.30 -25.00
C TYR A 246 10.61 -20.62 -26.35
N SER A 247 9.77 -21.20 -27.20
CA SER A 247 9.46 -20.66 -28.51
C SER A 247 7.97 -20.37 -28.63
N VAL A 248 7.65 -19.21 -29.22
CA VAL A 248 6.29 -18.86 -29.63
C VAL A 248 6.17 -19.18 -31.11
N PHE A 249 5.11 -19.90 -31.46
CA PHE A 249 4.77 -20.24 -32.84
C PHE A 249 3.43 -19.61 -33.21
N LEU A 250 3.38 -18.98 -34.39
CA LEU A 250 2.15 -18.49 -35.00
C LEU A 250 2.09 -18.91 -36.46
N GLU A 251 0.94 -19.43 -36.88
CA GLU A 251 0.73 -19.88 -38.24
C GLU A 251 0.62 -18.70 -39.22
N ALA A 252 0.99 -18.95 -40.47
CA ALA A 252 1.00 -17.92 -41.51
C ALA A 252 -0.42 -17.40 -41.81
N ASP A 253 -1.42 -18.29 -41.79
CA ASP A 253 -2.83 -17.94 -42.00
C ASP A 253 -3.37 -17.06 -40.87
N ASP A 254 -3.04 -17.36 -39.61
CA ASP A 254 -3.42 -16.55 -38.45
C ASP A 254 -2.83 -15.15 -38.53
N LEU A 255 -1.52 -15.05 -38.83
CA LEU A 255 -0.84 -13.76 -38.95
C LEU A 255 -1.46 -12.90 -40.05
N ARG A 256 -1.78 -13.47 -41.21
CA ARG A 256 -2.45 -12.77 -42.31
C ARG A 256 -3.86 -12.33 -41.91
N THR A 257 -4.63 -13.22 -41.30
CA THR A 257 -6.00 -12.92 -40.84
C THR A 257 -6.03 -11.78 -39.82
N ILE A 258 -5.12 -11.80 -38.84
CA ILE A 258 -5.01 -10.74 -37.83
C ILE A 258 -4.57 -9.43 -38.47
N LEU A 259 -3.57 -9.46 -39.36
CA LEU A 259 -3.09 -8.27 -40.06
C LEU A 259 -4.20 -7.61 -40.88
N ASP A 260 -4.96 -8.39 -41.64
CA ASP A 260 -6.06 -7.89 -42.46
C ASP A 260 -7.18 -7.29 -41.59
N ALA A 261 -7.54 -7.94 -40.48
CA ALA A 261 -8.50 -7.41 -39.52
C ALA A 261 -8.04 -6.07 -38.93
N LYS A 262 -6.77 -5.98 -38.49
CA LYS A 262 -6.19 -4.76 -37.92
C LYS A 262 -6.08 -3.64 -38.95
N ARG A 263 -5.75 -3.94 -40.21
CA ARG A 263 -5.73 -2.96 -41.32
C ARG A 263 -7.12 -2.40 -41.58
N LYS A 264 -8.15 -3.26 -41.69
CA LYS A 264 -9.54 -2.83 -41.90
C LYS A 264 -10.05 -1.93 -40.78
N MET A 265 -9.77 -2.28 -39.52
CA MET A 265 -10.10 -1.42 -38.37
C MET A 265 -9.37 -0.06 -38.42
N ARG A 266 -8.09 -0.03 -38.80
CA ARG A 266 -7.31 1.21 -38.88
C ARG A 266 -7.78 2.14 -39.99
N SER A 267 -8.15 1.59 -41.15
CA SER A 267 -8.74 2.37 -42.23
C SER A 267 -10.04 3.06 -41.81
N ALA A 268 -10.79 2.48 -40.86
CA ALA A 268 -12.00 3.10 -40.31
C ALA A 268 -11.72 4.21 -39.28
N ILE A 269 -10.53 4.23 -38.65
CA ILE A 269 -10.17 5.15 -37.56
C ILE A 269 -9.23 6.28 -38.02
N GLY A 270 -8.68 6.21 -39.24
CA GLY A 270 -7.84 7.28 -39.81
C GLY A 270 -6.47 7.46 -39.12
N ALA A 271 -6.04 6.52 -38.31
CA ALA A 271 -4.78 6.60 -37.56
C ALA A 271 -3.62 5.92 -38.30
N VAL A 272 -2.55 6.69 -38.58
CA VAL A 272 -1.28 6.18 -39.12
C VAL A 272 -0.23 6.19 -38.00
N PRO A 273 0.09 5.05 -37.37
CA PRO A 273 1.17 5.01 -36.39
C PRO A 273 2.53 4.87 -37.09
N ALA A 274 3.50 5.63 -36.61
CA ALA A 274 4.87 5.67 -37.12
C ALA A 274 5.68 4.36 -36.87
N GLU A 275 5.18 3.44 -36.04
CA GLU A 275 5.93 2.29 -35.53
C GLU A 275 5.47 0.91 -36.05
N GLY A 276 4.40 0.85 -36.85
CA GLY A 276 3.87 -0.40 -37.44
C GLY A 276 2.48 -0.83 -36.92
N ILE A 277 2.05 -2.04 -37.28
CA ILE A 277 0.76 -2.64 -36.91
C ILE A 277 0.97 -3.66 -35.79
N GLU A 278 0.57 -3.34 -34.55
CA GLU A 278 0.54 -4.32 -33.46
C GLU A 278 -0.56 -5.36 -33.73
N LEU A 279 -0.12 -6.61 -33.93
CA LEU A 279 -0.98 -7.74 -34.20
C LEU A 279 -1.49 -8.33 -32.89
N LEU A 280 -0.57 -8.63 -31.97
CA LEU A 280 -0.84 -9.29 -30.70
C LEU A 280 0.00 -8.67 -29.57
N LYS A 281 -0.57 -8.70 -28.37
CA LYS A 281 0.11 -8.42 -27.11
C LYS A 281 -0.18 -9.60 -26.18
N LEU A 282 0.85 -10.38 -25.88
CA LEU A 282 0.77 -11.59 -25.07
C LEU A 282 1.52 -11.38 -23.75
N ARG A 283 1.03 -11.99 -22.68
CA ARG A 283 1.67 -11.97 -21.37
C ARG A 283 1.86 -13.39 -20.87
N PHE A 284 3.10 -13.73 -20.53
CA PHE A 284 3.47 -15.05 -20.02
C PHE A 284 3.86 -14.94 -18.54
N PRO A 285 3.00 -15.41 -17.62
CA PRO A 285 3.25 -15.31 -16.19
C PRO A 285 4.50 -16.05 -15.73
N GLY A 286 5.36 -15.42 -14.92
CA GLY A 286 6.58 -16.05 -14.38
C GLY A 286 7.70 -16.25 -15.41
N TYR A 287 7.65 -15.58 -16.57
CA TYR A 287 8.70 -15.61 -17.59
C TYR A 287 9.65 -14.39 -17.58
N GLY A 288 9.43 -13.46 -16.66
CA GLY A 288 10.28 -12.30 -16.41
C GLY A 288 11.54 -12.64 -15.62
N GLU A 289 12.05 -11.65 -14.87
CA GLU A 289 13.27 -11.74 -14.07
C GLU A 289 12.94 -12.22 -12.65
N TYR A 290 13.85 -13.02 -12.08
CA TYR A 290 13.76 -13.40 -10.66
C TYR A 290 14.01 -12.19 -9.78
N THR A 291 13.32 -12.15 -8.64
CA THR A 291 13.63 -11.21 -7.58
C THR A 291 14.99 -11.52 -6.96
N GLU A 292 15.63 -10.52 -6.35
CA GLU A 292 16.96 -10.68 -5.75
C GLU A 292 16.95 -11.76 -4.65
N ASP A 293 15.83 -11.87 -3.93
CA ASP A 293 15.58 -12.89 -2.89
C ASP A 293 15.02 -14.22 -3.43
N LYS A 294 14.79 -14.32 -4.75
CA LYS A 294 14.23 -15.49 -5.45
C LYS A 294 12.84 -15.94 -4.98
N MET A 295 12.11 -15.09 -4.26
CA MET A 295 10.75 -15.37 -3.80
C MET A 295 9.69 -15.22 -4.90
N ASP A 296 9.94 -14.37 -5.90
CA ASP A 296 9.00 -14.15 -6.98
C ASP A 296 9.74 -14.01 -8.32
N ARG A 297 8.97 -13.99 -9.41
CA ARG A 297 9.44 -13.79 -10.76
C ARG A 297 8.44 -12.96 -11.53
N GLY A 298 8.94 -11.92 -12.21
CA GLY A 298 8.10 -11.08 -13.06
C GLY A 298 7.54 -11.85 -14.26
N ASP A 299 6.76 -11.14 -15.09
CA ASP A 299 6.17 -11.71 -16.30
C ASP A 299 6.95 -11.33 -17.56
N LEU A 300 6.66 -11.99 -18.68
CA LEU A 300 7.11 -11.57 -20.01
C LEU A 300 5.93 -10.99 -20.78
N ASP A 301 6.01 -9.71 -21.10
CA ASP A 301 5.13 -9.02 -22.03
C ASP A 301 5.74 -9.06 -23.44
N LEU A 302 5.15 -9.86 -24.33
CA LEU A 302 5.58 -10.02 -25.72
C LEU A 302 4.65 -9.25 -26.67
N ARG A 303 5.22 -8.33 -27.43
CA ARG A 303 4.50 -7.59 -28.49
C ARG A 303 4.87 -8.15 -29.85
N ILE A 304 3.88 -8.37 -30.71
CA ILE A 304 4.09 -8.86 -32.08
C ILE A 304 3.61 -7.78 -33.04
N VAL A 305 4.55 -7.19 -33.80
CA VAL A 305 4.32 -5.99 -34.59
C VAL A 305 4.70 -6.24 -36.04
N TYR A 306 3.77 -6.03 -36.96
CA TYR A 306 4.07 -5.99 -38.38
C TYR A 306 4.62 -4.60 -38.77
N LYS A 307 5.83 -4.56 -39.30
CA LYS A 307 6.42 -3.31 -39.79
C LYS A 307 5.99 -3.09 -41.24
N LEU A 308 5.46 -1.91 -41.52
CA LEU A 308 5.05 -1.49 -42.87
C LEU A 308 6.26 -1.25 -43.77
#